data_AF-A0A0F9IKS3-F1
#
_entry.id   AF-A0A0F9IKS3-F1
#
_cell.length_a   1.000
_cell.length_b   1.000
_cell.length_c   1.000
_cell.angle_alpha   90.00
_cell.angle_beta   90.00
_cell.angle_gamma   90.00
#
_symmetry.space_group_name_H-M   'P 1'
#
loop_
_entity.id
_entity.type
_entity.pdbx_description
1 polymer ?
#
loop_
_entity_poly.entity_id
_entity_poly.type
_entity_poly.pdbx_seq_one_letter_code
_entity_poly.pdbx_strand_id
1 'polypeptide(L)'
;MSEEEKKNNELNFKLDYKIVNVVATVIMEITEKIDLTIISRKYEDTEYNPERFPGLIMKIKEPKATFLIFSTGKMVVTGLKRADDASPGVKKVMKNIKKAGINISNPEITIQNIVASGDLHTFIDLNMA
;
A
#
# COMPACT_ATOMS: atom_id res chain seq x y z
N MET A 1 22.17 23.26 -48.57
CA MET A 1 20.77 23.29 -48.10
C MET A 1 20.06 22.06 -48.64
N SER A 2 19.79 21.09 -47.79
CA SER A 2 18.68 20.14 -47.94
C SER A 2 18.28 19.70 -46.54
N GLU A 3 16.99 19.79 -46.25
CA GLU A 3 16.39 19.96 -44.93
C GLU A 3 16.29 18.67 -44.07
N GLU A 4 17.12 17.67 -44.29
CA GLU A 4 16.93 16.32 -43.71
C GLU A 4 17.79 15.99 -42.48
N GLU A 5 18.74 16.84 -42.07
CA GLU A 5 19.65 16.52 -40.94
C GLU A 5 19.20 17.08 -39.57
N LYS A 6 18.02 17.69 -39.44
CA LYS A 6 17.61 18.38 -38.19
C LYS A 6 16.56 17.68 -37.32
N LYS A 7 16.15 16.44 -37.58
CA LYS A 7 14.98 15.85 -36.90
C LYS A 7 15.16 14.53 -36.13
N ASN A 8 16.38 14.08 -35.88
CA ASN A 8 16.65 12.84 -35.12
C ASN A 8 17.51 13.07 -33.87
N ASN A 9 17.18 14.10 -33.09
CA ASN A 9 17.67 14.22 -31.71
C ASN A 9 16.46 14.28 -30.77
N GLU A 10 15.58 13.28 -30.86
CA GLU A 10 14.67 12.97 -29.76
C GLU A 10 15.54 12.55 -28.58
N LEU A 11 15.82 13.51 -27.69
CA LEU A 11 16.40 13.24 -26.39
C LEU A 11 15.51 12.20 -25.71
N ASN A 12 15.97 10.95 -25.68
CA ASN A 12 15.45 9.89 -24.84
C ASN A 12 15.73 10.29 -23.38
N PHE A 13 14.98 11.26 -22.86
CA PHE A 13 14.98 11.60 -21.45
C PHE A 13 14.32 10.43 -20.72
N LYS A 14 15.15 9.48 -20.31
CA LYS A 14 14.76 8.46 -19.35
C LYS A 14 14.52 9.18 -18.02
N LEU A 15 13.27 9.59 -17.78
CA LEU A 15 12.83 10.15 -16.51
C LEU A 15 13.23 9.16 -15.40
N ASP A 16 14.14 9.59 -14.52
CA ASP A 16 14.50 8.81 -13.35
C ASP A 16 13.43 9.05 -12.28
N TYR A 17 12.51 8.09 -12.14
CA TYR A 17 11.51 8.10 -11.08
C TYR A 17 11.39 6.73 -10.43
N LYS A 18 11.09 6.76 -9.13
CA LYS A 18 10.85 5.56 -8.31
C LYS A 18 9.57 5.74 -7.51
N ILE A 19 8.74 4.70 -7.48
CA ILE A 19 7.65 4.60 -6.53
C ILE A 19 8.26 4.31 -5.15
N VAL A 20 7.97 5.18 -4.20
CA VAL A 20 8.48 5.10 -2.83
C VAL A 20 7.47 4.39 -1.93
N ASN A 21 6.18 4.65 -2.14
CA ASN A 21 5.13 4.05 -1.33
C ASN A 21 3.81 3.99 -2.11
N VAL A 22 3.04 2.94 -1.87
CA VAL A 22 1.65 2.81 -2.29
C VAL A 22 0.79 2.54 -1.06
N VAL A 23 -0.28 3.31 -0.93
CA VAL A 23 -1.29 3.15 0.13
C VAL A 23 -2.58 2.67 -0.50
N ALA A 24 -3.14 1.61 0.07
CA ALA A 24 -4.41 1.05 -0.36
C ALA A 24 -5.38 0.92 0.82
N THR A 25 -6.67 1.00 0.54
CA THR A 25 -7.70 0.56 1.47
C THR A 25 -8.32 -0.73 0.98
N VAL A 26 -8.77 -1.54 1.92
CA VAL A 26 -9.56 -2.73 1.64
C VAL A 26 -10.83 -2.67 2.46
N ILE A 27 -11.95 -2.92 1.81
CA ILE A 27 -13.23 -3.11 2.45
C ILE A 27 -13.57 -4.59 2.32
N MET A 28 -13.91 -5.22 3.44
CA MET A 28 -14.32 -6.63 3.48
C MET A 28 -15.75 -6.70 3.97
N GLU A 29 -16.49 -7.68 3.46
CA GLU A 29 -17.77 -8.06 4.02
C GLU A 29 -17.55 -8.84 5.31
N ILE A 30 -18.26 -8.42 6.36
CA ILE A 30 -18.26 -9.04 7.68
C ILE A 30 -19.69 -9.30 8.13
N THR A 31 -19.91 -10.43 8.80
CA THR A 31 -21.20 -10.75 9.43
C THR A 31 -21.36 -10.05 10.77
N GLU A 32 -20.26 -9.86 11.48
CA GLU A 32 -20.20 -9.24 12.80
C GLU A 32 -18.88 -8.47 12.97
N LYS A 33 -18.80 -7.62 13.99
CA LYS A 33 -17.56 -6.87 14.27
C LYS A 33 -16.42 -7.83 14.56
N ILE A 34 -15.27 -7.55 13.97
CA ILE A 34 -14.04 -8.33 14.16
C ILE A 34 -13.50 -8.05 15.57
N ASP A 35 -13.39 -9.09 16.40
CA ASP A 35 -12.64 -9.00 17.65
C ASP A 35 -11.14 -9.05 17.36
N LEU A 36 -10.52 -7.87 17.40
CA LEU A 36 -9.10 -7.67 17.14
C LEU A 36 -8.21 -8.32 18.22
N THR A 37 -8.75 -8.54 19.43
CA THR A 37 -8.02 -9.18 20.53
C THR A 37 -7.70 -10.65 20.22
N ILE A 38 -8.62 -11.34 19.52
CA ILE A 38 -8.41 -12.74 19.12
C ILE A 38 -7.25 -12.83 18.12
N ILE A 39 -7.20 -11.90 17.17
CA ILE A 39 -6.12 -11.84 16.18
C ILE A 39 -4.80 -11.51 16.86
N SER A 40 -4.78 -10.53 17.78
CA SER A 40 -3.53 -10.10 18.42
C SER A 40 -2.90 -11.18 19.29
N ARG A 41 -3.72 -11.96 20.00
CA ARG A 41 -3.24 -13.09 20.80
C ARG A 41 -2.70 -14.25 19.96
N LYS A 42 -3.15 -14.37 18.71
CA LYS A 42 -2.79 -15.49 17.82
C LYS A 42 -1.53 -15.23 17.00
N TYR A 43 -1.19 -13.97 16.74
CA TYR A 43 -0.10 -13.59 15.85
C TYR A 43 0.86 -12.62 16.54
N GLU A 44 2.12 -13.04 16.69
CA GLU A 44 3.17 -12.24 17.35
C GLU A 44 3.55 -10.96 16.56
N ASP A 45 3.42 -10.98 15.24
CA ASP A 45 3.70 -9.82 14.36
C ASP A 45 2.58 -8.77 14.38
N THR A 46 1.86 -8.64 15.50
CA THR A 46 0.74 -7.72 15.67
C THR A 46 0.88 -6.83 16.90
N GLU A 47 0.38 -5.60 16.80
CA GLU A 47 0.32 -4.64 17.89
C GLU A 47 -1.13 -4.14 17.99
N TYR A 48 -1.79 -4.36 19.12
CA TYR A 48 -3.14 -3.89 19.37
C TYR A 48 -3.27 -3.33 20.79
N ASN A 49 -3.57 -2.03 20.88
CA ASN A 49 -3.91 -1.35 22.12
C ASN A 49 -5.02 -0.33 21.81
N PRO A 50 -6.30 -0.65 22.08
CA PRO A 50 -7.44 0.18 21.70
C PRO A 50 -7.42 1.57 22.35
N GLU A 51 -6.81 1.72 23.53
CA GLU A 51 -6.66 3.02 24.22
C GLU A 51 -5.69 3.96 23.47
N ARG A 52 -4.72 3.38 22.75
CA ARG A 52 -3.73 4.15 21.97
C ARG A 52 -4.15 4.31 20.52
N PHE A 53 -4.72 3.27 19.92
CA PHE A 53 -5.13 3.26 18.51
C PHE A 53 -6.24 2.23 18.28
N PRO A 54 -7.35 2.59 17.61
CA PRO A 54 -8.52 1.71 17.49
C PRO A 54 -8.32 0.52 16.53
N GLY A 55 -7.28 0.52 15.71
CA GLY A 55 -6.97 -0.57 14.78
C GLY A 55 -5.89 -1.52 15.28
N LEU A 56 -5.88 -2.75 14.78
CA LEU A 56 -4.78 -3.70 14.95
C LEU A 56 -3.74 -3.45 13.87
N ILE A 57 -2.48 -3.30 14.28
CA ILE A 57 -1.35 -3.17 13.37
C ILE A 57 -0.79 -4.57 13.14
N MET A 58 -0.70 -5.01 11.89
CA MET A 58 -0.09 -6.29 11.50
C MET A 58 1.00 -6.03 10.46
N LYS A 59 2.21 -6.51 10.72
CA LYS A 59 3.35 -6.36 9.78
C LYS A 59 3.56 -7.66 9.02
N ILE A 60 3.66 -7.56 7.70
CA ILE A 60 3.97 -8.69 6.82
C ILE A 60 5.35 -8.46 6.21
N LYS A 61 6.20 -9.49 6.22
CA LYS A 61 7.56 -9.43 5.67
C LYS A 61 7.60 -9.51 4.14
N GLU A 62 6.70 -10.29 3.55
CA GLU A 62 6.66 -10.54 2.11
C GLU A 62 5.21 -10.68 1.60
N PRO A 63 4.73 -9.76 0.73
CA PRO A 63 5.38 -8.48 0.42
C PRO A 63 5.54 -7.61 1.69
N LYS A 64 6.61 -6.81 1.77
CA LYS A 64 6.84 -5.95 2.94
C LYS A 64 5.74 -4.89 3.01
N ALA A 65 4.87 -4.98 4.00
CA ALA A 65 3.75 -4.06 4.16
C ALA A 65 3.24 -4.06 5.60
N THR A 66 2.61 -2.96 5.98
CA THR A 66 1.91 -2.79 7.26
C THR A 66 0.42 -2.68 6.99
N PHE A 67 -0.35 -3.49 7.71
CA PHE A 67 -1.80 -3.55 7.64
C PHE A 67 -2.38 -2.97 8.93
N LEU A 68 -3.32 -2.04 8.79
CA LEU A 68 -4.13 -1.52 9.89
C LEU A 68 -5.52 -2.11 9.73
N ILE A 69 -5.94 -2.97 10.63
CA ILE A 69 -7.20 -3.72 10.56
C ILE A 69 -8.16 -3.13 11.59
N PHE A 70 -9.36 -2.75 11.16
CA PHE A 70 -10.38 -2.18 12.04
C PHE A 70 -11.48 -3.20 12.30
N SER A 71 -12.14 -3.08 13.46
CA SER A 71 -13.25 -3.97 13.85
C SER A 71 -14.44 -3.92 12.90
N THR A 72 -14.52 -2.87 12.06
CA THR A 72 -15.55 -2.67 11.03
C THR A 72 -15.32 -3.44 9.73
N GLY A 73 -14.22 -4.20 9.62
CA GLY A 73 -13.87 -4.90 8.36
C GLY A 73 -13.13 -4.01 7.36
N LYS A 74 -12.94 -2.72 7.66
CA LYS A 74 -12.01 -1.86 6.91
C LYS A 74 -10.56 -2.25 7.25
N MET A 75 -9.71 -2.20 6.24
CA MET A 75 -8.28 -2.38 6.38
C MET A 75 -7.53 -1.31 5.57
N VAL A 76 -6.41 -0.83 6.09
CA VAL A 76 -5.50 0.09 5.39
C VAL A 76 -4.16 -0.61 5.22
N VAL A 77 -3.59 -0.52 4.04
CA VAL A 77 -2.29 -1.11 3.69
C VAL A 77 -1.35 0.00 3.30
N THR A 78 -0.14 -0.01 3.86
CA THR A 78 0.93 0.94 3.54
C THR A 78 2.29 0.24 3.50
N GLY A 79 3.28 0.89 2.90
CA GLY A 79 4.65 0.36 2.76
C GLY A 79 4.86 -0.49 1.51
N LEU A 80 3.84 -0.60 0.64
CA LEU A 80 3.94 -1.31 -0.63
C LEU A 80 4.82 -0.52 -1.61
N LYS A 81 5.65 -1.22 -2.39
CA LYS A 81 6.46 -0.60 -3.45
C LYS A 81 5.76 -0.59 -4.80
N ARG A 82 4.77 -1.46 -4.98
CA ARG A 82 3.97 -1.59 -6.20
C ARG A 82 2.50 -1.74 -5.83
N ALA A 83 1.61 -1.21 -6.65
CA ALA A 83 0.16 -1.39 -6.46
C ALA A 83 -0.23 -2.88 -6.52
N ASP A 84 0.42 -3.65 -7.40
CA ASP A 84 0.19 -5.09 -7.59
C ASP A 84 0.45 -5.90 -6.31
N ASP A 85 1.31 -5.42 -5.42
CA ASP A 85 1.66 -6.09 -4.15
C ASP A 85 0.52 -6.03 -3.12
N ALA A 86 -0.49 -5.18 -3.32
CA ALA A 86 -1.63 -5.08 -2.43
C ALA A 86 -2.41 -6.40 -2.38
N SER A 87 -2.72 -7.00 -3.54
CA SER A 87 -3.50 -8.24 -3.62
C SER A 87 -2.88 -9.44 -2.86
N PRO A 88 -1.60 -9.81 -3.07
CA PRO A 88 -0.99 -10.92 -2.34
C PRO A 88 -0.88 -10.64 -0.83
N GLY A 89 -0.58 -9.40 -0.44
CA GLY A 89 -0.54 -9.01 0.97
C GLY A 89 -1.90 -9.15 1.66
N VAL A 90 -2.96 -8.64 1.02
CA VAL A 90 -4.35 -8.75 1.50
C VAL A 90 -4.78 -10.20 1.64
N LYS A 91 -4.51 -11.05 0.64
CA LYS A 91 -4.82 -12.50 0.70
C LYS A 91 -4.16 -13.18 1.91
N LYS A 92 -2.92 -12.82 2.23
CA LYS A 92 -2.19 -13.38 3.38
C LYS A 92 -2.81 -12.98 4.71
N VAL A 93 -3.16 -11.70 4.86
CA VAL A 93 -3.87 -11.21 6.05
C VAL A 93 -5.25 -11.84 6.18
N MET A 94 -6.01 -11.94 5.09
CA MET A 94 -7.31 -12.61 5.11
C MET A 94 -7.21 -14.07 5.57
N LYS A 95 -6.19 -14.80 5.11
CA LYS A 95 -5.95 -16.18 5.56
C LYS A 95 -5.68 -16.24 7.06
N ASN A 96 -4.98 -15.27 7.61
CA ASN A 96 -4.70 -15.20 9.05
C ASN A 96 -5.96 -14.90 9.85
N ILE A 97 -6.78 -13.95 9.40
CA ILE A 97 -8.07 -13.61 10.05
C ILE A 97 -9.02 -14.82 10.02
N LYS A 98 -9.14 -15.51 8.87
CA LYS A 98 -9.94 -16.74 8.75
C LYS A 98 -9.45 -17.85 9.68
N LYS A 99 -8.13 -18.04 9.78
CA LYS A 99 -7.53 -19.00 10.73
C LYS A 99 -7.80 -18.63 12.18
N ALA A 100 -8.05 -17.37 12.51
CA ALA A 100 -8.45 -16.94 13.84
C ALA A 100 -9.92 -17.26 14.17
N GLY A 101 -10.69 -17.82 13.23
CA GLY A 101 -12.10 -18.15 13.41
C GLY A 101 -13.06 -17.05 12.99
N ILE A 102 -12.57 -16.02 12.29
CA ILE A 102 -13.35 -14.85 11.91
C ILE A 102 -13.73 -14.97 10.43
N ASN A 103 -15.03 -14.89 10.16
CA ASN A 103 -15.56 -14.99 8.80
C ASN A 103 -15.51 -13.62 8.09
N ILE A 104 -14.70 -13.55 7.04
CA ILE A 104 -14.54 -12.38 6.16
C ILE A 104 -14.58 -12.81 4.69
N SER A 105 -15.21 -12.00 3.84
CA SER A 105 -15.33 -12.25 2.39
C SER A 105 -15.14 -10.98 1.57
N ASN A 106 -15.05 -11.16 0.25
CA ASN A 106 -15.09 -10.11 -0.77
C ASN A 106 -14.20 -8.90 -0.47
N PRO A 107 -12.86 -9.06 -0.48
CA PRO A 107 -11.96 -7.93 -0.31
C PRO A 107 -12.01 -7.02 -1.54
N GLU A 108 -12.57 -5.82 -1.40
CA GLU A 108 -12.48 -4.77 -2.41
C GLU A 108 -11.25 -3.91 -2.11
N ILE A 109 -10.26 -3.92 -3.01
CA ILE A 109 -9.01 -3.18 -2.85
C ILE A 109 -9.07 -1.91 -3.69
N THR A 110 -8.82 -0.76 -3.06
CA THR A 110 -8.75 0.55 -3.71
C THR A 110 -7.41 1.20 -3.41
N ILE A 111 -6.68 1.58 -4.46
CA ILE A 111 -5.44 2.35 -4.31
C ILE A 111 -5.81 3.80 -3.98
N GLN A 112 -5.30 4.31 -2.86
CA GLN A 112 -5.64 5.63 -2.35
C GLN A 112 -4.57 6.67 -2.64
N ASN A 113 -3.31 6.28 -2.56
CA ASN A 113 -2.19 7.19 -2.78
C ASN A 113 -0.98 6.45 -3.33
N ILE A 114 -0.22 7.13 -4.18
CA ILE A 114 1.06 6.71 -4.72
C ILE A 114 2.04 7.85 -4.50
N VAL A 115 3.11 7.59 -3.76
CA VAL A 115 4.22 8.52 -3.55
C VAL A 115 5.35 8.12 -4.48
N ALA A 116 5.77 9.03 -5.35
CA ALA A 116 6.91 8.85 -6.23
C ALA A 116 7.96 9.95 -5.99
N SER A 117 9.22 9.62 -6.22
CA SER A 117 10.35 10.55 -6.18
C SER A 117 11.10 10.40 -7.49
N GLY A 118 11.56 11.51 -8.06
CA GLY A 118 12.36 11.50 -9.27
C GLY A 118 13.37 12.63 -9.32
N ASP A 119 14.33 12.51 -10.23
CA ASP A 119 15.35 13.51 -10.51
C ASP A 119 15.16 14.02 -11.94
N LEU A 120 15.13 15.35 -12.08
CA LEU A 120 14.96 16.02 -13.36
C LEU A 120 16.30 16.24 -14.08
N HIS A 121 17.42 15.93 -13.42
CA HIS A 121 18.78 16.09 -13.92
C HIS A 121 19.07 17.48 -14.50
N THR A 122 18.41 18.49 -13.95
CA THR A 122 18.54 19.89 -14.35
C THR A 122 18.42 20.80 -13.15
N PHE A 123 18.93 22.02 -13.27
CA PHE A 123 18.81 23.05 -12.26
C PHE A 123 17.50 23.79 -12.45
N ILE A 124 16.73 23.93 -11.37
CA ILE A 124 15.51 24.74 -11.33
C ILE A 124 15.74 25.85 -10.33
N ASP A 125 15.67 27.10 -10.80
CA ASP A 125 15.60 28.26 -9.92
C ASP A 125 14.15 28.44 -9.46
N LEU A 126 13.90 28.22 -8.16
CA LEU A 126 12.57 28.30 -7.57
C LEU A 126 12.12 29.75 -7.33
N ASN A 127 12.99 30.74 -7.48
CA ASN A 127 12.66 32.14 -7.26
C ASN A 127 12.08 32.83 -8.50
N MET A 128 12.10 32.16 -9.66
CA MET A 128 11.54 32.67 -10.91
C MET A 128 10.07 32.26 -11.13
N ALA A 129 9.42 31.67 -10.13
CA ALA A 129 8.04 31.17 -10.17
C ALA A 129 6.99 32.24 -9.80
#